data_AF-A0A2E4F791-F1
#
_entry.id   AF-A0A2E4F791-F1
#
_cell.length_a   1.000
_cell.length_b   1.000
_cell.length_c   1.000
_cell.angle_alpha   90.00
_cell.angle_beta   90.00
_cell.angle_gamma   90.00
#
_symmetry.space_group_name_H-M   'P 1'
#
loop_
_entity.id
_entity.type
_entity.pdbx_description
1 polymer ?
#
loop_
_entity_poly.entity_id
_entity_poly.type
_entity_poly.pdbx_seq_one_letter_code
_entity_poly.pdbx_strand_id
1 'polypeptide(L)'
;MVVKEGNTKMAEVFTIAKFRDVSNGLQAGQFDVGERKRAGSIEDLDPIYKELLDKPVVMTLAVIGPDGRPGLTPMWCDYEGDHILVNTASQRPKCQWIRNNPRLTILLVNPENPYHWMSIKCTVAEEVHEDDDPNVTKQLDKIWTKYTGNEPPYGLRDPSIEEKRVLFKCRIDRIATFGQP
;
A
#
# COMPACT_ATOMS: atom_id res chain seq x y z
N MET A 1 5.43 -38.28 21.98
CA MET A 1 4.63 -37.67 20.89
C MET A 1 4.43 -36.22 21.29
N VAL A 2 5.31 -35.33 20.83
CA VAL A 2 5.26 -33.90 21.20
C VAL A 2 4.39 -33.21 20.17
N VAL A 3 3.25 -32.70 20.62
CA VAL A 3 2.32 -31.89 19.83
C VAL A 3 3.04 -30.59 19.49
N LYS A 4 3.24 -30.31 18.19
CA LYS A 4 3.68 -28.99 17.74
C LYS A 4 2.51 -28.03 17.98
N GLU A 5 2.64 -27.18 18.99
CA GLU A 5 1.77 -26.01 19.13
C GLU A 5 1.97 -25.12 17.90
N GLY A 6 0.93 -25.05 17.07
CA GLY A 6 0.86 -24.09 15.98
C GLY A 6 0.84 -22.69 16.59
N ASN A 7 1.89 -21.92 16.34
CA ASN A 7 1.94 -20.52 16.72
C ASN A 7 0.95 -19.74 15.83
N THR A 8 -0.32 -19.66 16.25
CA THR A 8 -1.31 -18.81 15.61
C THR A 8 -0.88 -17.36 15.88
N LYS A 9 -0.18 -16.75 14.92
CA LYS A 9 0.04 -15.29 14.91
C LYS A 9 -1.34 -14.64 15.08
N MET A 10 -1.57 -13.97 16.21
CA MET A 10 -2.75 -13.13 16.36
C MET A 10 -2.76 -12.13 15.20
N ALA A 11 -3.88 -11.99 14.49
CA ALA A 11 -4.03 -10.99 13.45
C ALA A 11 -3.70 -9.62 14.06
N GLU A 12 -2.69 -8.94 13.50
CA GLU A 12 -2.33 -7.61 13.96
C GLU A 12 -3.43 -6.63 13.54
N VAL A 13 -4.13 -6.10 14.53
CA VAL A 13 -5.31 -5.26 14.32
C VAL A 13 -4.89 -3.82 14.06
N PHE A 14 -5.37 -3.21 12.99
CA PHE A 14 -5.19 -1.79 12.67
C PHE A 14 -6.47 -0.98 12.93
N THR A 15 -6.34 0.35 12.89
CA THR A 15 -7.49 1.26 13.05
C THR A 15 -7.88 1.87 11.72
N ILE A 16 -9.17 1.87 11.41
CA ILE A 16 -9.77 2.63 10.31
C ILE A 16 -10.44 3.87 10.92
N ALA A 17 -10.00 5.06 10.52
CA ALA A 17 -10.59 6.34 10.90
C ALA A 17 -11.44 6.87 9.74
N LYS A 18 -12.77 6.90 9.92
CA LYS A 18 -13.71 7.44 8.95
C LYS A 18 -13.93 8.92 9.22
N PHE A 19 -13.55 9.76 8.27
CA PHE A 19 -13.82 11.20 8.35
C PHE A 19 -15.28 11.47 8.00
N ARG A 20 -15.86 12.52 8.59
CA ARG A 20 -17.19 13.00 8.19
C ARG A 20 -17.06 13.71 6.84
N ASP A 21 -17.61 13.10 5.81
CA ASP A 21 -17.57 13.63 4.45
C ASP A 21 -18.79 14.50 4.11
N VAL A 22 -18.87 14.93 2.86
CA VAL A 22 -19.93 15.82 2.35
C VAL A 22 -20.75 15.17 1.23
N SER A 23 -20.68 13.84 1.06
CA SER A 23 -21.38 13.14 -0.02
C SER A 23 -22.90 13.25 0.08
N ASN A 24 -23.43 13.47 1.30
CA ASN A 24 -24.85 13.65 1.59
C ASN A 24 -25.21 15.11 1.96
N GLY A 25 -24.36 16.08 1.58
CA GLY A 25 -24.53 17.49 1.90
C GLY A 25 -23.71 17.97 3.11
N LEU A 26 -23.81 19.26 3.41
CA LEU A 26 -23.06 19.90 4.49
C LEU A 26 -23.57 19.45 5.87
N GLN A 27 -22.64 19.30 6.81
CA GLN A 27 -22.95 18.90 8.19
C GLN A 27 -21.98 19.52 9.20
N ALA A 28 -22.40 19.58 10.46
CA ALA A 28 -21.54 20.03 11.55
C ALA A 28 -20.33 19.09 11.72
N GLY A 29 -19.13 19.66 11.83
CA GLY A 29 -17.89 18.88 11.97
C GLY A 29 -17.51 18.07 10.72
N GLN A 30 -17.94 18.50 9.53
CA GLN A 30 -17.41 17.99 8.28
C GLN A 30 -15.87 18.12 8.25
N PHE A 31 -15.19 17.13 7.67
CA PHE A 31 -13.73 16.96 7.69
C PHE A 31 -13.10 16.58 9.04
N ASP A 32 -13.87 16.47 10.12
CA ASP A 32 -13.35 15.87 11.35
C ASP A 32 -13.33 14.35 11.26
N VAL A 33 -12.51 13.71 12.10
CA VAL A 33 -12.59 12.26 12.31
C VAL A 33 -13.91 11.94 13.03
N GLY A 34 -14.80 11.22 12.36
CA GLY A 34 -16.05 10.72 12.93
C GLY A 34 -15.82 9.41 13.70
N GLU A 35 -15.92 8.29 13.00
CA GLU A 35 -15.83 6.95 13.59
C GLU A 35 -14.39 6.41 13.56
N ARG A 36 -14.02 5.63 14.58
CA ARG A 36 -12.84 4.76 14.56
C ARG A 36 -13.27 3.32 14.77
N LYS A 37 -12.94 2.45 13.82
CA LYS A 37 -13.18 1.00 13.88
C LYS A 37 -11.85 0.26 13.95
N ARG A 38 -11.79 -0.84 14.71
CA ARG A 38 -10.68 -1.79 14.66
C ARG A 38 -10.93 -2.79 13.53
N ALA A 39 -9.91 -3.09 12.74
CA ALA A 39 -9.97 -4.03 11.63
C ALA A 39 -8.82 -5.04 11.76
N GLY A 40 -9.14 -6.31 11.57
CA GLY A 40 -8.17 -7.41 11.56
C GLY A 40 -7.69 -7.72 10.15
N SER A 41 -8.42 -7.28 9.11
CA SER A 41 -8.03 -7.51 7.72
C SER A 41 -8.37 -6.35 6.78
N ILE A 42 -7.65 -6.23 5.66
CA ILE A 42 -8.03 -5.37 4.52
C ILE A 42 -9.47 -5.66 4.06
N GLU A 43 -9.92 -6.91 4.18
CA GLU A 43 -11.28 -7.31 3.82
C GLU A 43 -12.36 -6.70 4.76
N ASP A 44 -11.97 -6.12 5.89
CA ASP A 44 -12.88 -5.36 6.77
C ASP A 44 -13.13 -3.92 6.30
N LEU A 45 -12.44 -3.46 5.24
CA LEU A 45 -12.66 -2.16 4.62
C LEU A 45 -14.03 -2.13 3.94
N ASP A 46 -14.66 -0.95 3.97
CA ASP A 46 -15.83 -0.70 3.14
C ASP A 46 -15.47 -0.95 1.67
N PRO A 47 -16.28 -1.71 0.90
CA PRO A 47 -16.02 -1.99 -0.51
C PRO A 47 -15.71 -0.76 -1.35
N ILE A 48 -16.30 0.40 -1.02
CA ILE A 48 -16.02 1.66 -1.74
C ILE A 48 -14.56 2.11 -1.59
N TYR A 49 -13.91 1.83 -0.47
CA TYR A 49 -12.49 2.15 -0.32
C TYR A 49 -11.64 1.01 -0.85
N LYS A 50 -12.04 -0.24 -0.61
CA LYS A 50 -11.32 -1.41 -1.13
C LYS A 50 -11.16 -1.36 -2.66
N GLU A 51 -12.14 -0.83 -3.39
CA GLU A 51 -12.01 -0.66 -4.84
C GLU A 51 -10.86 0.27 -5.26
N LEU A 52 -10.40 1.21 -4.42
CA LEU A 52 -9.22 2.03 -4.71
C LEU A 52 -7.92 1.20 -4.65
N LEU A 53 -7.92 0.07 -3.95
CA LEU A 53 -6.83 -0.91 -3.99
C LEU A 53 -6.99 -1.88 -5.16
N ASP A 54 -8.22 -2.24 -5.53
CA ASP A 54 -8.49 -3.26 -6.56
C ASP A 54 -8.38 -2.71 -7.99
N LYS A 55 -8.82 -1.46 -8.22
CA LYS A 55 -8.72 -0.76 -9.51
C LYS A 55 -7.29 -0.25 -9.76
N PRO A 56 -6.93 0.12 -11.00
CA PRO A 56 -5.62 0.69 -11.33
C PRO A 56 -5.47 2.16 -10.87
N VAL A 57 -5.77 2.44 -9.60
CA VAL A 57 -5.54 3.75 -8.98
C VAL A 57 -4.07 3.89 -8.61
N VAL A 58 -3.43 4.97 -9.04
CA VAL A 58 -2.02 5.26 -8.70
C VAL A 58 -1.95 5.72 -7.25
N MET A 59 -1.02 5.15 -6.49
CA MET A 59 -0.73 5.62 -5.14
C MET A 59 0.36 6.67 -5.13
N THR A 60 0.24 7.66 -4.24
CA THR A 60 1.37 8.50 -3.84
C THR A 60 2.04 7.85 -2.64
N LEU A 61 3.26 7.36 -2.82
CA LEU A 61 4.09 6.82 -1.76
C LEU A 61 4.97 7.93 -1.17
N ALA A 62 4.90 8.11 0.14
CA ALA A 62 5.77 8.98 0.93
C ALA A 62 6.75 8.15 1.77
N VAL A 63 8.03 8.42 1.60
CA VAL A 63 9.14 7.86 2.40
C VAL A 63 10.02 9.00 2.90
N ILE A 64 10.69 8.85 4.05
CA ILE A 64 11.52 9.93 4.60
C ILE A 64 12.93 9.88 3.99
N GLY A 65 13.31 10.94 3.28
CA GLY A 65 14.62 11.11 2.69
C GLY A 65 15.70 11.49 3.73
N PRO A 66 16.98 11.53 3.31
CA PRO A 66 18.12 11.78 4.20
C PRO A 66 18.17 13.22 4.74
N ASP A 67 17.50 14.16 4.06
CA ASP A 67 17.33 15.55 4.49
C ASP A 67 16.15 15.74 5.47
N GLY A 68 15.51 14.64 5.88
CA GLY A 68 14.36 14.63 6.77
C GLY A 68 13.02 14.99 6.10
N ARG A 69 13.02 15.27 4.79
CA ARG A 69 11.78 15.60 4.05
C ARG A 69 11.12 14.34 3.48
N PRO A 70 9.79 14.32 3.33
CA PRO A 70 9.12 13.25 2.61
C PRO A 70 9.46 13.29 1.11
N GLY A 71 10.06 12.22 0.60
CA GLY A 71 10.13 11.94 -0.83
C GLY A 71 8.82 11.34 -1.30
N LEU A 72 8.10 12.04 -2.19
CA LEU A 72 6.83 11.61 -2.76
C LEU A 72 7.06 11.06 -4.17
N THR A 73 6.53 9.88 -4.44
CA THR A 73 6.57 9.29 -5.79
C THR A 73 5.25 8.62 -6.16
N PRO A 74 4.72 8.79 -7.38
CA PRO A 74 3.63 7.98 -7.87
C PRO A 74 4.11 6.54 -8.08
N MET A 75 3.29 5.57 -7.66
CA MET A 75 3.58 4.14 -7.74
C MET A 75 2.29 3.37 -8.05
N TRP A 76 2.41 2.19 -8.66
CA TRP A 76 1.33 1.22 -8.71
C TRP A 76 1.14 0.58 -7.33
N CYS A 77 -0.11 0.25 -7.00
CA CYS A 77 -0.53 -0.27 -5.71
C CYS A 77 -1.01 -1.71 -5.83
N ASP A 78 -0.63 -2.52 -4.85
CA ASP A 78 -1.05 -3.91 -4.68
C ASP A 78 -0.93 -4.29 -3.20
N TYR A 79 -1.57 -5.40 -2.84
CA TYR A 79 -1.56 -5.91 -1.48
C TYR A 79 -1.60 -7.46 -1.48
N GLU A 80 -1.14 -8.06 -0.39
CA GLU A 80 -1.23 -9.50 -0.13
C GLU A 80 -1.60 -9.72 1.34
N GLY A 81 -2.74 -10.38 1.59
CA GLY A 81 -3.34 -10.44 2.92
C GLY A 81 -3.52 -9.02 3.47
N ASP A 82 -2.94 -8.74 4.63
CA ASP A 82 -3.04 -7.44 5.32
C ASP A 82 -1.78 -6.57 5.16
N HIS A 83 -0.98 -6.84 4.12
CA HIS A 83 0.23 -6.10 3.80
C HIS A 83 0.09 -5.34 2.49
N ILE A 84 0.44 -4.05 2.49
CA ILE A 84 0.64 -3.29 1.28
C ILE A 84 2.00 -3.66 0.67
N LEU A 85 2.04 -3.84 -0.64
CA LEU A 85 3.24 -4.25 -1.37
C LEU A 85 3.91 -3.04 -2.02
N VAL A 86 5.18 -2.82 -1.72
CA VAL A 86 6.02 -1.80 -2.37
C VAL A 86 7.15 -2.49 -3.12
N ASN A 87 6.93 -2.68 -4.42
CA ASN A 87 7.92 -3.25 -5.34
C ASN A 87 8.77 -2.12 -5.95
N THR A 88 10.09 -2.21 -5.87
CA THR A 88 10.97 -1.21 -6.46
C THR A 88 12.30 -1.80 -6.92
N ALA A 89 12.96 -1.11 -7.86
CA ALA A 89 14.29 -1.49 -8.32
C ALA A 89 15.33 -1.20 -7.20
N SER A 90 16.13 -2.21 -6.86
CA SER A 90 17.02 -2.25 -5.69
C SER A 90 18.03 -1.10 -5.63
N GLN A 91 18.46 -0.59 -6.78
CA GLN A 91 19.40 0.52 -6.93
C GLN A 91 18.78 1.91 -6.66
N ARG A 92 17.45 2.01 -6.52
CA ARG A 92 16.80 3.31 -6.29
C ARG A 92 17.09 3.81 -4.87
N PRO A 93 17.38 5.12 -4.68
CA PRO A 93 17.67 5.68 -3.36
C PRO A 93 16.61 5.38 -2.29
N LYS A 94 15.34 5.30 -2.70
CA LYS A 94 14.23 5.00 -1.80
C LYS A 94 14.38 3.67 -1.04
N CYS A 95 15.09 2.68 -1.58
CA CYS A 95 15.36 1.42 -0.88
C CYS A 95 16.15 1.69 0.41
N GLN A 96 17.23 2.47 0.32
CA GLN A 96 18.03 2.83 1.48
C GLN A 96 17.24 3.72 2.45
N TRP A 97 16.42 4.63 1.93
CA TRP A 97 15.58 5.49 2.76
C TRP A 97 14.55 4.70 3.56
N ILE A 98 13.92 3.70 2.93
CA ILE A 98 12.99 2.76 3.58
C ILE A 98 13.70 1.94 4.65
N ARG A 99 14.90 1.40 4.36
CA ARG A 99 15.68 0.63 5.36
C ARG A 99 16.07 1.49 6.57
N ASN A 100 16.38 2.77 6.35
CA ASN A 100 16.71 3.70 7.43
C ASN A 100 15.46 4.15 8.22
N ASN A 101 14.30 4.23 7.57
CA ASN A 101 13.03 4.56 8.21
C ASN A 101 11.89 3.75 7.56
N PRO A 102 11.51 2.61 8.16
CA PRO A 102 10.56 1.66 7.55
C PRO A 102 9.10 2.11 7.64
N ARG A 103 8.82 3.32 8.15
CA ARG A 103 7.47 3.87 8.26
C ARG A 103 7.13 4.65 7.01
N LEU A 104 6.10 4.19 6.31
CA LEU A 104 5.65 4.73 5.04
C LEU A 104 4.27 5.36 5.20
N THR A 105 3.95 6.29 4.30
CA THR A 105 2.58 6.81 4.17
C THR A 105 2.17 6.75 2.71
N ILE A 106 0.95 6.29 2.46
CA ILE A 106 0.39 6.10 1.13
C ILE A 106 -0.90 6.92 1.05
N LEU A 107 -1.13 7.54 -0.10
CA LEU A 107 -2.39 8.21 -0.44
C LEU A 107 -2.91 7.65 -1.76
N LEU A 108 -4.16 7.23 -1.77
CA LEU A 108 -4.94 6.85 -2.95
C LEU A 108 -6.09 7.83 -3.08
N VAL A 109 -6.22 8.46 -4.25
CA VAL A 109 -7.31 9.38 -4.57
C VAL A 109 -8.03 8.82 -5.80
N ASN A 110 -9.36 8.75 -5.74
CA ASN A 110 -10.15 8.37 -6.89
C ASN A 110 -9.91 9.37 -8.05
N PRO A 111 -9.43 8.91 -9.22
CA PRO A 111 -9.16 9.80 -10.35
C PRO A 111 -10.41 10.50 -10.89
N GLU A 112 -11.60 9.95 -10.65
CA GLU A 112 -12.88 10.52 -11.10
C GLU A 112 -13.49 11.49 -10.07
N ASN A 113 -13.08 11.40 -8.81
CA ASN A 113 -13.63 12.21 -7.72
C ASN A 113 -12.58 12.47 -6.62
N PRO A 114 -11.99 13.68 -6.54
CA PRO A 114 -10.93 13.97 -5.57
C PRO A 114 -11.41 13.96 -4.11
N TYR A 115 -12.72 13.92 -3.87
CA TYR A 115 -13.30 13.77 -2.53
C TYR A 115 -13.48 12.31 -2.12
N HIS A 116 -13.10 11.33 -2.94
CA HIS A 116 -13.07 9.93 -2.56
C HIS A 116 -11.61 9.47 -2.44
N TRP A 117 -11.13 9.31 -1.21
CA TRP A 117 -9.72 8.96 -0.97
C TRP A 117 -9.53 8.12 0.29
N MET A 118 -8.39 7.43 0.33
CA MET A 118 -7.87 6.83 1.55
C MET A 118 -6.38 7.12 1.73
N SER A 119 -5.97 7.26 2.99
CA SER A 119 -4.57 7.35 3.40
C SER A 119 -4.22 6.18 4.29
N ILE A 120 -3.12 5.50 3.97
CA ILE A 120 -2.64 4.32 4.69
C ILE A 120 -1.29 4.67 5.32
N LYS A 121 -1.16 4.42 6.62
CA LYS A 121 0.12 4.38 7.31
C LYS A 121 0.50 2.92 7.50
N CYS A 122 1.70 2.57 7.07
CA CYS A 122 2.20 1.21 7.16
C CYS A 122 3.68 1.20 7.54
N THR A 123 4.12 0.06 8.07
CA THR A 123 5.51 -0.18 8.46
C THR A 123 5.99 -1.43 7.76
N VAL A 124 7.20 -1.36 7.17
CA VAL A 124 7.83 -2.54 6.56
C VAL A 124 8.01 -3.63 7.61
N ALA A 125 7.42 -4.80 7.35
CA ALA A 125 7.52 -5.99 8.18
C ALA A 125 8.50 -7.01 7.58
N GLU A 126 8.66 -7.00 6.26
CA GLU A 126 9.53 -7.93 5.53
C GLU A 126 10.07 -7.24 4.26
N GLU A 127 11.32 -7.54 3.93
CA GLU A 127 11.99 -7.17 2.69
C GLU A 127 12.38 -8.46 1.96
N VAL A 128 11.93 -8.63 0.72
CA VAL A 128 12.18 -9.83 -0.09
C VAL A 128 12.91 -9.42 -1.36
N HIS A 129 14.05 -10.05 -1.62
CA HIS A 129 14.83 -9.82 -2.83
C HIS A 129 14.39 -10.75 -3.96
N GLU A 130 14.41 -10.25 -5.19
CA GLU A 130 14.05 -11.02 -6.39
C GLU A 130 14.91 -12.27 -6.59
N ASP A 131 16.18 -12.22 -6.18
CA ASP A 131 17.09 -13.38 -6.26
C ASP A 131 16.73 -14.48 -5.24
N ASP A 132 16.01 -14.14 -4.16
CA ASP A 132 15.62 -15.06 -3.10
C ASP A 132 14.22 -15.67 -3.34
N ASP A 133 13.30 -14.91 -3.95
CA ASP A 133 11.93 -15.36 -4.23
C ASP A 133 11.41 -14.85 -5.59
N PRO A 134 11.12 -15.74 -6.57
CA PRO A 134 10.56 -15.36 -7.86
C PRO A 134 9.17 -14.71 -7.77
N ASN A 135 8.48 -14.80 -6.62
CA ASN A 135 7.21 -14.12 -6.39
C ASN A 135 7.36 -12.59 -6.46
N VAL A 136 8.56 -12.04 -6.23
CA VAL A 136 8.84 -10.60 -6.43
C VAL A 136 8.59 -10.20 -7.90
N THR A 137 9.06 -11.00 -8.85
CA THR A 137 8.80 -10.79 -10.28
C THR A 137 7.34 -11.03 -10.64
N LYS A 138 6.74 -12.14 -10.14
CA LYS A 138 5.33 -12.46 -10.43
C LYS A 138 4.38 -11.36 -9.95
N GLN A 139 4.67 -10.76 -8.80
CA GLN A 139 3.90 -9.63 -8.28
C GLN A 139 4.02 -8.41 -9.21
N LEU A 140 5.23 -8.13 -9.71
CA LEU A 140 5.46 -7.05 -10.67
C LEU A 140 4.70 -7.28 -11.99
N ASP A 141 4.69 -8.52 -12.48
CA ASP A 141 3.95 -8.94 -13.67
C ASP A 141 2.44 -8.79 -13.47
N LYS A 142 1.91 -9.19 -12.30
CA LYS A 142 0.49 -8.99 -11.94
C LYS A 142 0.09 -7.51 -12.00
N ILE A 143 0.88 -6.63 -11.38
CA ILE A 143 0.54 -5.19 -11.39
C ILE A 143 0.79 -4.54 -12.75
N TRP A 144 1.73 -5.04 -13.55
CA TRP A 144 1.88 -4.63 -14.94
C TRP A 144 0.59 -4.84 -15.73
N THR A 145 0.01 -6.03 -15.66
CA THR A 145 -1.27 -6.33 -16.33
C THR A 145 -2.41 -5.50 -15.75
N LYS A 146 -2.51 -5.38 -14.41
CA LYS A 146 -3.53 -4.55 -13.76
C LYS A 146 -3.53 -3.10 -14.26
N TYR A 147 -2.36 -2.48 -14.37
CA TYR A 147 -2.26 -1.04 -14.66
C TYR A 147 -2.16 -0.69 -16.14
N THR A 148 -1.74 -1.64 -16.99
CA THR A 148 -1.51 -1.36 -18.41
C THR A 148 -2.41 -2.16 -19.35
N GLY A 149 -3.04 -3.23 -18.86
CA GLY A 149 -3.80 -4.18 -19.68
C GLY A 149 -2.94 -5.08 -20.56
N ASN A 150 -1.60 -4.94 -20.52
CA ASN A 150 -0.70 -5.80 -21.29
C ASN A 150 -0.45 -7.13 -20.57
N GLU A 151 -0.25 -8.19 -21.34
CA GLU A 151 0.18 -9.48 -20.81
C GLU A 151 1.60 -9.38 -20.20
N PRO A 152 1.93 -10.22 -19.20
CA PRO A 152 3.28 -10.30 -18.66
C PRO A 152 4.28 -10.83 -19.72
N PRO A 153 5.60 -10.58 -19.54
CA PRO A 153 6.22 -9.99 -18.35
C PRO A 153 6.21 -8.45 -18.34
N TYR A 154 6.53 -7.87 -17.19
CA TYR A 154 6.77 -6.43 -17.03
C TYR A 154 7.80 -5.92 -18.05
N GLY A 155 7.33 -5.07 -18.97
CA GLY A 155 8.10 -4.64 -20.15
C GLY A 155 8.95 -3.39 -19.98
N LEU A 156 9.07 -2.84 -18.77
CA LEU A 156 9.76 -1.57 -18.51
C LEU A 156 11.04 -1.72 -17.68
N ARG A 157 11.72 -2.88 -17.75
CA ARG A 157 13.09 -3.00 -17.25
C ARG A 157 14.03 -2.26 -18.20
N ASP A 158 14.94 -1.49 -17.62
CA ASP A 158 15.98 -0.82 -18.40
C ASP A 158 16.98 -1.87 -18.94
N PRO A 159 17.14 -2.00 -20.26
CA PRO A 159 18.02 -3.00 -20.86
C PRO A 159 19.51 -2.72 -20.67
N SER A 160 19.88 -1.51 -20.23
CA SER A 160 21.28 -1.11 -20.01
C SER A 160 21.83 -1.50 -18.64
N ILE A 161 20.95 -1.96 -17.74
CA ILE A 161 21.31 -2.39 -16.39
C ILE A 161 20.70 -3.75 -16.08
N GLU A 162 21.39 -4.53 -15.26
CA GLU A 162 20.78 -5.71 -14.64
C GLU A 162 19.84 -5.24 -13.51
N GLU A 163 18.64 -4.78 -13.87
CA GLU A 163 17.66 -4.33 -12.87
C GLU A 163 17.21 -5.54 -12.02
N LYS A 164 17.48 -5.46 -10.71
CA LYS A 164 16.95 -6.37 -9.69
C LYS A 164 15.88 -5.69 -8.86
N ARG A 165 14.80 -6.41 -8.53
CA ARG A 165 13.70 -5.90 -7.71
C ARG A 165 13.85 -6.29 -6.25
N VAL A 166 13.28 -5.45 -5.39
CA VAL A 166 13.02 -5.72 -3.98
C VAL A 166 11.54 -5.45 -3.72
N LEU A 167 10.92 -6.31 -2.93
CA LEU A 167 9.54 -6.20 -2.49
C LEU A 167 9.50 -5.98 -0.98
N PHE A 168 9.01 -4.81 -0.56
CA PHE A 168 8.71 -4.56 0.84
C PHE A 168 7.26 -4.94 1.13
N LYS A 169 7.05 -5.88 2.06
CA LYS A 169 5.71 -6.20 2.59
C LYS A 169 5.46 -5.32 3.81
N CYS A 170 4.50 -4.42 3.70
CA CYS A 170 4.27 -3.34 4.65
C CYS A 170 2.99 -3.61 5.44
N ARG A 171 3.12 -3.95 6.72
CA ARG A 171 1.97 -4.13 7.60
C ARG A 171 1.23 -2.81 7.75
N ILE A 172 -0.09 -2.85 7.66
CA ILE A 172 -0.94 -1.67 7.91
C ILE A 172 -0.95 -1.34 9.40
N ASP A 173 -0.66 -0.08 9.74
CA ASP A 173 -0.77 0.44 11.10
C ASP A 173 -2.08 1.20 11.29
N ARG A 174 -2.51 1.95 10.27
CA ARG A 174 -3.73 2.76 10.29
C ARG A 174 -4.21 3.12 8.88
N ILE A 175 -5.53 3.20 8.73
CA ILE A 175 -6.18 3.76 7.53
C ILE A 175 -7.04 4.96 7.94
N ALA A 176 -7.06 5.97 7.08
CA ALA A 176 -8.00 7.08 7.11
C ALA A 176 -8.78 7.11 5.80
N THR A 177 -10.09 7.31 5.86
CA THR A 177 -10.96 7.31 4.68
C THR A 177 -11.85 8.54 4.65
N PHE A 178 -12.21 8.99 3.45
CA PHE A 178 -13.05 10.16 3.24
C PHE A 178 -13.86 10.03 1.94
N GLY A 179 -15.14 10.39 2.02
CA GLY A 179 -16.07 10.50 0.90
C GLY A 179 -16.58 9.18 0.34
N GLN A 180 -17.27 9.30 -0.78
CA GLN A 180 -17.93 8.23 -1.53
C GLN A 180 -17.54 8.37 -3.01
N PRO A 181 -17.51 7.26 -3.79
CA PRO A 181 -17.19 7.27 -5.22
C PRO A 181 -17.87 8.39 -6.00
#